data_AF-A0A917GP30-F1
#
_entry.id   AF-A0A917GP30-F1
#
_cell.length_a   1.000
_cell.length_b   1.000
_cell.length_c   1.000
_cell.angle_alpha   90.00
_cell.angle_beta   90.00
_cell.angle_gamma   90.00
#
_symmetry.space_group_name_H-M   'P 1'
#
loop_
_entity.id
_entity.type
_entity.pdbx_description
1 polymer ?
#
loop_
_entity_poly.entity_id
_entity_poly.type
_entity_poly.pdbx_seq_one_letter_code
_entity_poly.pdbx_strand_id
1 'polypeptide(L)'
;MHKILIIKAFEKAKSDLTNQGIQNPSKVKLAEEISDCVENIEGFSLGERSYRDYYKGALQIEEEALEDIEINQIRIINGLCTYLGFTNYSEFTNSIGDKKKNKKLPPFKSNFKKYRVYIIILSLVAAFVIYSSINKQRWMVWQTDHYIEADFNTKLLNEGVLKIYNLDRITDFRKASPDCQTDFFKEDGTEKLWYGKNKSGELEFFTSLGLHPETGKTLKKITDHMIKKYICPDY
;
A
#
# COMPACT_ATOMS: atom_id res chain seq x y z
N MET A 1 4.50 -4.22 23.96
CA MET A 1 5.08 -5.29 24.79
C MET A 1 6.55 -5.01 25.09
N HIS A 2 6.89 -3.78 25.50
CA HIS A 2 8.29 -3.42 25.77
C HIS A 2 8.76 -3.99 27.12
N LYS A 3 7.85 -4.23 28.07
CA LYS A 3 8.13 -4.95 29.33
C LYS A 3 8.78 -6.30 29.06
N ILE A 4 8.18 -7.11 28.19
CA ILE A 4 8.68 -8.46 27.89
C ILE A 4 10.01 -8.36 27.12
N LEU A 5 10.13 -7.38 26.23
CA LEU A 5 11.35 -7.13 25.47
C LEU A 5 12.53 -6.86 26.40
N ILE A 6 12.38 -5.91 27.33
CA ILE A 6 13.46 -5.54 28.26
C ILE A 6 13.78 -6.67 29.24
N ILE A 7 12.78 -7.40 29.75
CA ILE A 7 13.02 -8.52 30.67
C ILE A 7 13.84 -9.60 29.98
N LYS A 8 13.46 -10.00 28.75
CA LYS A 8 14.21 -11.00 27.98
C LYS A 8 15.62 -10.56 27.63
N ALA A 9 15.83 -9.27 27.35
CA ALA A 9 17.16 -8.74 27.11
C ALA A 9 18.07 -8.92 28.34
N PHE A 10 17.56 -8.64 29.54
CA PHE A 10 18.28 -8.87 30.80
C PHE A 10 18.52 -10.36 31.10
N GLU A 11 17.59 -11.24 30.76
CA GLU A 11 17.78 -12.69 30.88
C GLU A 11 18.87 -13.22 29.94
N LYS A 12 18.88 -12.75 28.69
CA LYS A 12 19.93 -13.08 27.71
C LYS A 12 21.28 -12.54 28.17
N ALA A 13 21.37 -11.28 28.56
CA ALA A 13 22.61 -10.68 29.09
C ALA A 13 23.15 -11.45 30.30
N LYS A 14 22.28 -11.92 31.19
CA LYS A 14 22.69 -12.76 32.31
C LYS A 14 23.30 -14.08 31.85
N SER A 15 22.67 -14.71 30.86
CA SER A 15 23.15 -15.96 30.27
C SER A 15 24.50 -15.76 29.57
N ASP A 16 24.63 -14.70 28.79
CA ASP A 16 25.84 -14.35 28.04
C ASP A 16 27.02 -14.07 28.99
N LEU A 17 26.82 -13.25 30.04
CA LEU A 17 27.85 -12.98 31.04
C LEU A 17 28.22 -14.22 31.88
N THR A 18 27.26 -15.09 32.18
CA THR A 18 27.53 -16.36 32.88
C THR A 18 28.37 -17.28 32.01
N ASN A 19 28.10 -17.34 30.70
CA ASN A 19 28.89 -18.08 29.72
C ASN A 19 30.31 -17.52 29.56
N GLN A 20 30.51 -16.23 29.79
CA GLN A 20 31.82 -15.58 29.85
C GLN A 20 32.55 -15.79 31.20
N GLY A 21 31.96 -16.51 32.16
CA GLY A 21 32.57 -16.85 33.44
C GLY A 21 32.25 -15.88 34.59
N ILE A 22 31.44 -14.84 34.36
CA ILE A 22 30.99 -13.92 35.42
C ILE A 22 29.79 -14.56 36.15
N GLN A 23 30.07 -15.15 37.31
CA GLN A 23 29.03 -15.71 38.17
C GLN A 23 28.25 -14.59 38.87
N ASN A 24 26.93 -14.58 38.74
CA ASN A 24 26.01 -13.61 39.35
C ASN A 24 26.28 -12.12 39.00
N PRO A 25 26.17 -11.72 37.71
CA PRO A 25 26.37 -10.34 37.31
C PRO A 25 25.35 -9.39 37.97
N SER A 26 25.82 -8.20 38.37
CA SER A 26 24.96 -7.16 38.94
C SER A 26 23.98 -6.60 37.90
N LYS A 27 22.88 -5.98 38.34
CA LYS A 27 21.95 -5.30 37.40
C LYS A 27 22.62 -4.17 36.61
N VAL A 28 23.67 -3.56 37.17
CA VAL A 28 24.50 -2.57 36.47
C VAL A 28 25.27 -3.25 35.36
N LYS A 29 25.99 -4.34 35.67
CA LYS A 29 26.78 -5.08 34.69
C LYS A 29 25.93 -5.67 33.54
N LEU A 30 24.72 -6.13 33.85
CA LEU A 30 23.76 -6.59 32.84
C LEU A 30 23.33 -5.47 31.90
N ALA A 31 23.12 -4.27 32.43
CA ALA A 31 22.69 -3.13 31.63
C ALA A 31 23.84 -2.55 30.80
N GLU A 32 25.07 -2.59 31.32
CA GLU A 32 26.29 -2.26 30.56
C GLU A 32 26.42 -3.19 29.34
N GLU A 33 26.31 -4.51 29.54
CA GLU A 33 26.40 -5.49 28.44
C GLU A 33 25.35 -5.21 27.35
N ILE A 34 24.10 -4.91 27.75
CA ILE A 34 23.04 -4.58 26.80
C ILE A 34 23.33 -3.27 26.08
N SER A 35 23.79 -2.25 26.81
CA SER A 35 24.15 -0.94 26.25
C SER A 35 25.23 -1.10 25.18
N ASP A 36 26.32 -1.77 25.52
CA ASP A 36 27.45 -2.01 24.62
C ASP A 36 27.00 -2.81 23.38
N CYS A 37 26.18 -3.85 23.57
CA CYS A 37 25.65 -4.62 22.46
C CYS A 37 24.74 -3.80 21.53
N VAL A 38 23.82 -3.01 22.09
CA VAL A 38 22.90 -2.19 21.30
C VAL A 38 23.64 -1.07 20.58
N GLU A 39 24.64 -0.45 21.22
CA GLU A 39 25.50 0.55 20.59
C GLU A 39 26.27 -0.05 19.40
N ASN A 40 26.82 -1.25 19.55
CA ASN A 40 27.52 -1.94 18.47
C ASN A 40 26.59 -2.32 17.30
N ILE A 41 25.31 -2.61 17.56
CA ILE A 41 24.34 -2.98 16.53
C ILE A 41 23.80 -1.74 15.78
N GLU A 42 23.39 -0.70 16.52
CA GLU A 42 22.63 0.43 15.98
C GLU A 42 23.46 1.71 15.82
N GLY A 43 24.71 1.73 16.32
CA GLY A 43 25.57 2.91 16.36
C GLY A 43 25.01 4.03 17.25
N PHE A 44 24.11 3.70 18.19
CA PHE A 44 23.44 4.65 19.06
C PHE A 44 23.53 4.19 20.51
N SER A 45 24.14 5.01 21.36
CA SER A 45 24.33 4.70 22.77
C SER A 45 23.18 5.24 23.63
N LEU A 46 22.71 4.41 24.55
CA LEU A 46 21.82 4.78 25.64
C LEU A 46 22.49 4.34 26.93
N GLY A 47 22.60 5.22 27.92
CA GLY A 47 23.26 4.87 29.18
C GLY A 47 22.63 3.65 29.87
N GLU A 48 23.46 2.85 30.54
CA GLU A 48 23.09 1.65 31.30
C GLU A 48 22.01 1.95 32.36
N ARG A 49 22.01 3.17 32.91
CA ARG A 49 20.99 3.64 33.84
C ARG A 49 19.58 3.59 33.24
N SER A 50 19.40 3.99 32.00
CA SER A 50 18.08 3.99 31.35
C SER A 50 17.56 2.57 31.16
N TYR A 51 18.41 1.62 30.74
CA TYR A 51 18.03 0.20 30.66
C TYR A 51 17.61 -0.37 32.01
N ARG A 52 18.33 0.01 33.09
CA ARG A 52 17.95 -0.37 34.45
C ARG A 52 16.62 0.23 34.88
N ASP A 53 16.35 1.48 34.54
CA ASP A 53 15.10 2.16 34.87
C ASP A 53 13.92 1.50 34.15
N TYR A 54 14.08 1.18 32.86
CA TYR A 54 13.10 0.37 32.10
C TYR A 54 12.89 -1.01 32.71
N TYR A 55 13.97 -1.71 33.06
CA TYR A 55 13.88 -3.03 33.68
C TYR A 55 13.21 -2.98 35.06
N LYS A 56 13.49 -1.96 35.87
CA LYS A 56 12.83 -1.74 37.15
C LYS A 56 11.34 -1.48 36.97
N GLY A 57 10.95 -0.62 36.03
CA GLY A 57 9.54 -0.37 35.71
C GLY A 57 8.84 -1.64 35.23
N ALA A 58 9.49 -2.42 34.36
CA ALA A 58 8.97 -3.68 33.85
C ALA A 58 8.69 -4.72 34.95
N LEU A 59 9.55 -4.79 35.97
CA LEU A 59 9.39 -5.68 37.13
C LEU A 59 8.29 -5.23 38.11
N GLN A 60 7.91 -3.95 38.11
CA GLN A 60 6.87 -3.42 38.99
C GLN A 60 5.46 -3.67 38.46
N ILE A 61 5.32 -3.84 37.15
CA ILE A 61 4.04 -4.15 36.50
C ILE A 61 3.72 -5.63 36.76
N GLU A 62 2.50 -5.94 37.18
CA GLU A 62 2.03 -7.33 37.35
C GLU A 62 2.00 -8.08 36.00
N GLU A 63 2.14 -9.41 36.01
CA GLU A 63 2.15 -10.21 34.77
C GLU A 63 0.83 -10.14 33.97
N GLU A 64 -0.29 -9.96 34.68
CA GLU A 64 -1.64 -9.91 34.10
C GLU A 64 -2.16 -8.49 33.84
N ALA A 65 -1.41 -7.46 34.25
CA ALA A 65 -1.79 -6.07 34.01
C ALA A 65 -1.78 -5.74 32.51
N LEU A 66 -2.73 -4.89 32.09
CA LEU A 66 -2.80 -4.32 30.74
C LEU A 66 -1.76 -3.22 30.50
N GLU A 67 -1.13 -2.72 31.56
CA GLU A 67 -0.09 -1.71 31.52
C GLU A 67 1.23 -2.27 30.95
N ASP A 68 1.99 -1.41 30.27
CA ASP A 68 3.29 -1.74 29.68
C ASP A 68 4.24 -0.56 29.88
N ILE A 69 5.54 -0.81 29.90
CA ILE A 69 6.52 0.28 29.86
C ILE A 69 6.62 0.85 28.44
N GLU A 70 7.06 2.09 28.33
CA GLU A 70 7.35 2.72 27.05
C GLU A 70 8.84 3.01 26.91
N ILE A 71 9.45 2.49 25.83
CA ILE A 71 10.82 2.83 25.43
C ILE A 71 10.69 3.80 24.27
N ASN A 72 11.02 5.06 24.49
CA ASN A 72 10.69 6.15 23.55
C ASN A 72 11.52 6.09 22.25
N GLN A 73 12.73 5.54 22.31
CA GLN A 73 13.63 5.52 21.16
C GLN A 73 13.49 4.22 20.35
N ILE A 74 13.00 4.35 19.10
CA ILE A 74 12.82 3.19 18.20
C ILE A 74 14.11 2.43 17.91
N ARG A 75 15.26 3.13 17.82
CA ARG A 75 16.57 2.51 17.62
C ARG A 75 16.91 1.55 18.77
N ILE A 76 16.55 1.91 20.00
CA ILE A 76 16.77 1.05 21.17
C ILE A 76 15.89 -0.19 21.11
N ILE A 77 14.64 -0.05 20.67
CA ILE A 77 13.74 -1.20 20.47
C ILE A 77 14.33 -2.16 19.43
N ASN A 78 14.75 -1.64 18.28
CA ASN A 78 15.33 -2.47 17.20
C ASN A 78 16.65 -3.13 17.63
N GLY A 79 17.53 -2.40 18.30
CA GLY A 79 18.77 -2.94 18.84
C GLY A 79 18.53 -4.06 19.86
N LEU A 80 17.53 -3.91 20.75
CA LEU A 80 17.13 -4.95 21.68
C LEU A 80 16.54 -6.18 20.97
N CYS A 81 15.73 -5.98 19.93
CA CYS A 81 15.20 -7.08 19.12
C CYS A 81 16.33 -7.86 18.42
N THR A 82 17.26 -7.14 17.79
CA THR A 82 18.42 -7.73 17.10
C THR A 82 19.34 -8.46 18.08
N TYR A 83 19.58 -7.87 19.26
CA TYR A 83 20.33 -8.51 20.33
C TYR A 83 19.70 -9.83 20.79
N LEU A 84 18.37 -9.93 20.76
CA LEU A 84 17.62 -11.16 21.05
C LEU A 84 17.52 -12.13 19.87
N GLY A 85 18.09 -11.78 18.70
CA GLY A 85 18.08 -12.61 17.49
C GLY A 85 16.86 -12.42 16.59
N PHE A 86 16.11 -11.33 16.74
CA PHE A 86 14.96 -10.99 15.88
C PHE A 86 15.31 -9.84 14.94
N THR A 87 14.81 -9.86 13.70
CA THR A 87 15.11 -8.84 12.69
C THR A 87 14.45 -7.49 12.99
N ASN A 88 13.28 -7.50 13.63
CA ASN A 88 12.54 -6.29 13.98
C ASN A 88 11.54 -6.55 15.12
N TYR A 89 10.93 -5.47 15.61
CA TYR A 89 9.95 -5.56 16.70
C TYR A 89 8.69 -6.37 16.35
N SER A 90 8.24 -6.37 15.09
CA SER A 90 7.08 -7.16 14.66
C SER A 90 7.34 -8.65 14.83
N GLU A 91 8.50 -9.13 14.38
CA GLU A 91 8.91 -10.53 14.53
C GLU A 91 8.98 -10.94 16.00
N PHE A 92 9.55 -10.09 16.85
CA PHE A 92 9.57 -10.30 18.30
C PHE A 92 8.17 -10.45 18.87
N THR A 93 7.24 -9.54 18.59
CA THR A 93 5.87 -9.58 19.15
C THR A 93 5.10 -10.83 18.72
N ASN A 94 5.29 -11.29 17.48
CA ASN A 94 4.70 -12.53 16.99
C ASN A 94 5.21 -13.75 17.79
N SER A 95 6.51 -13.79 18.12
CA SER A 95 7.11 -14.86 18.93
C SER A 95 6.56 -14.95 20.37
N ILE A 96 6.12 -13.81 20.93
CA ILE A 96 5.51 -13.74 22.27
C ILE A 96 4.03 -14.12 22.22
N GLY A 97 3.33 -13.74 21.15
CA GLY A 97 1.90 -14.01 20.94
C GLY A 97 1.55 -15.50 21.02
N ASP A 98 2.47 -16.38 20.63
CA ASP A 98 2.25 -17.83 20.72
C ASP A 98 2.40 -18.40 22.14
N LYS A 99 3.14 -17.72 23.05
CA LYS A 99 3.28 -18.16 24.45
C LYS A 99 2.11 -17.77 25.35
N LYS A 100 1.34 -16.72 25.03
CA LYS A 100 0.12 -16.32 25.78
C LYS A 100 -1.12 -17.18 25.47
N LYS A 101 -1.06 -18.12 24.52
CA LYS A 101 -2.15 -19.08 24.20
C LYS A 101 -2.23 -20.29 25.14
N ASN A 102 -1.65 -20.22 26.34
CA ASN A 102 -1.75 -21.26 27.38
C ASN A 102 -2.71 -20.93 28.53
N LYS A 103 -3.67 -20.02 28.36
CA LYS A 103 -5.00 -20.34 28.89
C LYS A 103 -5.53 -21.41 27.96
N LYS A 104 -5.66 -22.65 28.44
CA LYS A 104 -6.45 -23.66 27.72
C LYS A 104 -7.82 -23.03 27.49
N LEU A 105 -8.04 -22.47 26.30
CA LEU A 105 -9.36 -22.52 25.71
C LEU A 105 -9.77 -23.99 25.86
N PRO A 106 -11.00 -24.28 26.32
CA PRO A 106 -11.50 -25.66 26.30
C PRO A 106 -11.08 -26.22 24.94
N PRO A 107 -10.43 -27.41 24.88
CA PRO A 107 -9.88 -27.92 23.64
C PRO A 107 -10.98 -27.70 22.63
N PHE A 108 -10.73 -26.80 21.67
CA PHE A 108 -11.69 -26.59 20.62
C PHE A 108 -11.67 -27.95 19.94
N LYS A 109 -12.61 -28.81 20.36
CA LYS A 109 -12.90 -30.08 19.74
C LYS A 109 -13.50 -29.65 18.43
N SER A 110 -12.54 -29.31 17.59
CA SER A 110 -12.73 -28.93 16.24
C SER A 110 -13.35 -30.17 15.65
N ASN A 111 -14.65 -30.05 15.41
CA ASN A 111 -15.28 -30.90 14.44
C ASN A 111 -14.73 -30.56 13.03
N PHE A 112 -13.56 -29.87 12.85
CA PHE A 112 -12.99 -29.49 11.53
C PHE A 112 -12.85 -30.71 10.65
N LYS A 113 -12.72 -31.93 11.20
CA LYS A 113 -12.83 -33.18 10.42
C LYS A 113 -14.24 -33.44 9.86
N LYS A 114 -15.29 -33.23 10.67
CA LYS A 114 -16.70 -33.36 10.26
C LYS A 114 -17.15 -32.27 9.29
N TYR A 115 -16.58 -31.07 9.40
CA TYR A 115 -16.93 -29.94 8.52
C TYR A 115 -15.84 -29.54 7.52
N ARG A 116 -14.81 -30.39 7.35
CA ARG A 116 -13.74 -30.20 6.35
C ARG A 116 -14.31 -30.03 4.96
N VAL A 117 -15.29 -30.86 4.62
CA VAL A 117 -15.97 -30.83 3.33
C VAL A 117 -16.77 -29.54 3.17
N TYR A 118 -17.52 -29.12 4.20
CA TYR A 118 -18.28 -27.86 4.16
C TYR A 118 -17.39 -26.62 4.04
N ILE A 119 -16.21 -26.59 4.68
CA ILE A 119 -15.26 -25.49 4.53
C ILE A 119 -14.67 -25.43 3.13
N ILE A 120 -14.33 -26.58 2.55
CA ILE A 120 -13.83 -26.64 1.16
C ILE A 120 -14.93 -26.17 0.20
N ILE A 121 -16.17 -26.58 0.40
CA ILE A 121 -17.30 -26.11 -0.42
C ILE A 121 -17.49 -24.60 -0.24
N LEU A 122 -17.46 -24.09 1.00
CA LEU A 122 -17.62 -22.66 1.26
C LEU A 122 -16.47 -21.83 0.65
N SER A 123 -15.23 -22.32 0.71
CA SER A 123 -14.09 -21.63 0.10
C SER A 123 -14.16 -21.65 -1.43
N LEU A 124 -14.63 -22.74 -2.03
CA LEU A 124 -14.86 -22.83 -3.47
C LEU A 124 -16.00 -21.90 -3.92
N VAL A 125 -17.09 -21.81 -3.16
CA VAL A 125 -18.18 -20.86 -3.42
C VAL A 125 -17.69 -19.42 -3.28
N ALA A 126 -16.94 -19.10 -2.23
CA ALA A 126 -16.36 -17.77 -2.06
C ALA A 126 -15.40 -17.43 -3.20
N ALA A 127 -14.52 -18.35 -3.60
CA ALA A 127 -13.61 -18.17 -4.73
C ALA A 127 -14.36 -17.96 -6.05
N PHE A 128 -15.45 -18.70 -6.29
CA PHE A 128 -16.31 -18.52 -7.46
C PHE A 128 -16.99 -17.14 -7.47
N VAL A 129 -17.52 -16.70 -6.33
CA VAL A 129 -18.12 -15.36 -6.20
C VAL A 129 -17.07 -14.27 -6.47
N ILE A 130 -15.88 -14.39 -5.88
CA ILE A 130 -14.77 -13.44 -6.11
C ILE A 130 -14.36 -13.42 -7.58
N TYR A 131 -14.16 -14.59 -8.19
CA TYR A 131 -13.82 -14.73 -9.61
C TYR A 131 -14.88 -14.07 -10.51
N SER A 132 -16.16 -14.31 -10.24
CA SER A 132 -17.27 -13.71 -11.01
C SER A 132 -17.38 -12.19 -10.84
N SER A 133 -16.89 -11.64 -9.72
CA SER A 133 -16.97 -10.21 -9.41
C SER A 133 -15.80 -9.43 -10.02
N ILE A 134 -14.60 -10.04 -10.09
CA ILE A 134 -13.40 -9.40 -10.64
C ILE A 134 -13.46 -9.35 -12.18
N ASN A 135 -14.03 -10.37 -12.83
CA ASN A 135 -14.01 -10.48 -14.29
C ASN A 135 -15.16 -9.78 -15.01
N LYS A 136 -15.73 -8.72 -14.42
CA LYS A 136 -16.76 -7.94 -15.11
C LYS A 136 -16.09 -7.00 -16.11
N GLN A 137 -16.27 -7.29 -17.40
CA GLN A 137 -15.88 -6.39 -18.47
C GLN A 137 -16.53 -5.02 -18.27
N ARG A 138 -15.72 -3.98 -18.16
CA ARG A 138 -16.18 -2.59 -18.03
C ARG A 138 -16.32 -1.94 -19.40
N TRP A 139 -17.24 -0.99 -19.50
CA TRP A 139 -17.56 -0.30 -20.74
C TRP A 139 -17.52 1.22 -20.55
N MET A 140 -17.38 1.93 -21.65
CA MET A 140 -17.45 3.38 -21.69
C MET A 140 -18.24 3.86 -22.90
N VAL A 141 -18.88 5.02 -22.75
CA VAL A 141 -19.64 5.67 -23.82
C VAL A 141 -19.21 7.12 -23.94
N TRP A 142 -19.20 7.63 -25.17
CA TRP A 142 -18.97 9.05 -25.41
C TRP A 142 -20.24 9.83 -25.10
N GLN A 143 -20.16 10.81 -24.20
CA GLN A 143 -21.29 11.65 -23.83
C GLN A 143 -20.86 13.12 -23.73
N THR A 144 -21.60 14.00 -24.41
CA THR A 144 -21.40 15.45 -24.46
C THR A 144 -20.04 15.85 -25.04
N ASP A 145 -18.97 15.69 -24.26
CA ASP A 145 -17.61 16.13 -24.52
C ASP A 145 -16.54 15.13 -24.04
N HIS A 146 -16.88 14.02 -23.37
CA HIS A 146 -15.88 13.05 -22.89
C HIS A 146 -16.43 11.63 -22.79
N TYR A 147 -15.54 10.67 -22.52
CA TYR A 147 -15.95 9.29 -22.21
C TYR A 147 -16.33 9.17 -20.74
N ILE A 148 -17.47 8.53 -20.47
CA ILE A 148 -17.89 8.12 -19.12
C ILE A 148 -18.01 6.60 -19.04
N GLU A 149 -17.85 6.07 -17.83
CA GLU A 149 -18.13 4.66 -17.56
C GLU A 149 -19.63 4.36 -17.75
N ALA A 150 -19.92 3.21 -18.36
CA ALA A 150 -21.27 2.79 -18.65
C ALA A 150 -21.44 1.29 -18.40
N ASP A 151 -22.69 0.90 -18.14
CA ASP A 151 -23.08 -0.50 -18.07
C ASP A 151 -23.15 -1.15 -19.45
N PHE A 152 -23.07 -2.48 -19.47
CA PHE A 152 -23.24 -3.24 -20.71
C PHE A 152 -24.63 -3.03 -21.29
N ASN A 153 -24.69 -2.61 -22.55
CA ASN A 153 -25.92 -2.44 -23.29
C ASN A 153 -25.76 -2.99 -24.72
N THR A 154 -26.54 -4.01 -25.05
CA THR A 154 -26.47 -4.71 -26.36
C THR A 154 -26.79 -3.79 -27.53
N LYS A 155 -27.73 -2.86 -27.37
CA LYS A 155 -28.10 -1.90 -28.42
C LYS A 155 -26.94 -0.94 -28.70
N LEU A 156 -26.37 -0.34 -27.67
CA LEU A 156 -25.23 0.59 -27.80
C LEU A 156 -23.98 -0.11 -28.36
N LEU A 157 -23.78 -1.39 -28.03
CA LEU A 157 -22.69 -2.18 -28.61
C LEU A 157 -22.90 -2.41 -30.11
N ASN A 158 -24.09 -2.84 -30.52
CA ASN A 158 -24.41 -3.07 -31.93
C ASN A 158 -24.34 -1.78 -32.77
N GLU A 159 -24.62 -0.63 -32.16
CA GLU A 159 -24.48 0.69 -32.78
C GLU A 159 -23.01 1.19 -32.82
N GLY A 160 -22.06 0.46 -32.22
CA GLY A 160 -20.64 0.82 -32.16
C GLY A 160 -20.32 1.99 -31.22
N VAL A 161 -21.30 2.40 -30.41
CA VAL A 161 -21.21 3.53 -29.48
C VAL A 161 -20.61 3.10 -28.14
N LEU A 162 -20.93 1.88 -27.69
CA LEU A 162 -20.36 1.28 -26.48
C LEU A 162 -18.97 0.73 -26.77
N LYS A 163 -17.96 1.19 -26.03
CA LYS A 163 -16.56 0.78 -26.19
C LYS A 163 -16.05 0.11 -24.93
N ILE A 164 -15.01 -0.71 -25.09
CA ILE A 164 -14.28 -1.27 -23.95
C ILE A 164 -13.71 -0.13 -23.10
N TYR A 165 -13.87 -0.22 -21.78
CA TYR A 165 -13.31 0.75 -20.85
C TYR A 165 -11.81 0.94 -21.07
N ASN A 166 -11.38 2.20 -21.11
CA ASN A 166 -9.99 2.59 -21.15
C ASN A 166 -9.82 3.85 -20.29
N LEU A 167 -8.96 3.76 -19.27
CA LEU A 167 -8.78 4.82 -18.28
C LEU A 167 -8.30 6.12 -18.93
N ASP A 168 -7.25 6.05 -19.75
CA ASP A 168 -6.65 7.21 -20.42
C ASP A 168 -7.66 7.96 -21.30
N ARG A 169 -8.60 7.23 -21.93
CA ARG A 169 -9.68 7.85 -22.72
C ARG A 169 -10.73 8.56 -21.87
N ILE A 170 -10.97 8.09 -20.66
CA ILE A 170 -11.92 8.74 -19.74
C ILE A 170 -11.28 9.98 -19.11
N THR A 171 -10.00 9.89 -18.76
CA THR A 171 -9.30 11.00 -18.09
C THR A 171 -8.92 12.10 -19.07
N ASP A 172 -8.30 11.73 -20.20
CA ASP A 172 -7.51 12.66 -21.02
C ASP A 172 -8.16 12.97 -22.36
N PHE A 173 -9.10 12.15 -22.84
CA PHE A 173 -9.73 12.33 -24.15
C PHE A 173 -11.06 13.09 -24.04
N ARG A 174 -11.00 14.40 -24.27
CA ARG A 174 -12.11 15.35 -24.18
C ARG A 174 -12.24 16.15 -25.46
N LYS A 175 -13.45 16.59 -25.79
CA LYS A 175 -13.72 17.59 -26.81
C LYS A 175 -13.25 18.94 -26.28
N ALA A 176 -12.51 19.66 -27.11
CA ALA A 176 -11.94 20.95 -26.78
C ALA A 176 -12.59 22.05 -27.63
N SER A 177 -12.70 23.24 -27.04
CA SER A 177 -13.06 24.47 -27.73
C SER A 177 -11.89 25.44 -27.59
N PRO A 178 -10.82 25.26 -28.38
CA PRO A 178 -9.61 26.07 -28.27
C PRO A 178 -9.85 27.51 -28.73
N ASP A 179 -9.04 28.42 -28.21
CA ASP A 179 -9.01 29.85 -28.55
C ASP A 179 -7.57 30.34 -28.76
N CYS A 180 -7.38 31.64 -29.01
CA CYS A 180 -6.05 32.24 -29.19
C CYS A 180 -5.15 32.16 -27.93
N GLN A 181 -5.69 31.86 -26.76
CA GLN A 181 -4.92 31.74 -25.50
C GLN A 181 -4.54 30.28 -25.19
N THR A 182 -4.98 29.34 -26.02
CA THR A 182 -4.76 27.92 -25.80
C THR A 182 -3.32 27.50 -26.15
N ASP A 183 -2.68 26.75 -25.27
CA ASP A 183 -1.37 26.12 -25.55
C ASP A 183 -1.53 24.92 -26.49
N PHE A 184 -1.20 25.10 -27.77
CA PHE A 184 -1.33 24.04 -28.78
C PHE A 184 -0.19 23.01 -28.76
N PHE A 185 0.97 23.39 -28.25
CA PHE A 185 2.18 22.56 -28.19
C PHE A 185 2.78 22.61 -26.77
N LYS A 186 3.48 21.55 -26.37
CA LYS A 186 4.31 21.54 -25.17
C LYS A 186 5.66 22.20 -25.45
N GLU A 187 6.45 22.43 -24.40
CA GLU A 187 7.81 22.97 -24.50
C GLU A 187 8.75 22.11 -25.38
N ASP A 188 8.49 20.80 -25.46
CA ASP A 188 9.24 19.85 -26.30
C ASP A 188 8.77 19.80 -27.76
N GLY A 189 7.79 20.62 -28.15
CA GLY A 189 7.19 20.66 -29.48
C GLY A 189 6.15 19.56 -29.75
N THR A 190 5.81 18.72 -28.77
CA THR A 190 4.73 17.73 -28.93
C THR A 190 3.35 18.40 -28.90
N GLU A 191 2.42 17.86 -29.67
CA GLU A 191 1.08 18.44 -29.80
C GLU A 191 0.24 18.20 -28.53
N LYS A 192 -0.56 19.21 -28.14
CA LYS A 192 -1.56 19.11 -27.06
C LYS A 192 -2.99 19.07 -27.59
N LEU A 193 -3.17 19.18 -28.90
CA LEU A 193 -4.47 19.25 -29.55
C LEU A 193 -4.52 18.39 -30.82
N TRP A 194 -5.64 17.73 -31.01
CA TRP A 194 -5.95 16.94 -32.20
C TRP A 194 -7.29 17.38 -32.77
N TYR A 195 -7.52 17.13 -34.06
CA TYR A 195 -8.75 17.52 -34.74
C TYR A 195 -9.31 16.40 -35.62
N GLY A 196 -10.62 16.44 -35.84
CA GLY A 196 -11.33 15.54 -36.73
C GLY A 196 -12.61 16.19 -37.25
N LYS A 197 -13.21 15.59 -38.27
CA LYS A 197 -14.52 16.05 -38.77
C LYS A 197 -15.62 15.09 -38.29
N ASN A 198 -16.72 15.67 -37.83
CA ASN A 198 -17.94 14.95 -37.48
C ASN A 198 -18.67 14.44 -38.75
N LYS A 199 -19.79 13.74 -38.60
CA LYS A 199 -20.56 13.25 -39.77
C LYS A 199 -21.11 14.37 -40.65
N SER A 200 -21.39 15.53 -40.07
CA SER A 200 -21.84 16.74 -40.78
C SER A 200 -20.70 17.49 -41.51
N GLY A 201 -19.45 17.08 -41.29
CA GLY A 201 -18.27 17.70 -41.89
C GLY A 201 -17.71 18.90 -41.12
N GLU A 202 -18.27 19.20 -39.95
CA GLU A 202 -17.80 20.26 -39.06
C GLU A 202 -16.52 19.83 -38.35
N LEU A 203 -15.64 20.79 -38.10
CA LEU A 203 -14.36 20.56 -37.46
C LEU A 203 -14.53 20.51 -35.94
N GLU A 204 -14.06 19.44 -35.30
CA GLU A 204 -14.04 19.27 -33.86
C GLU A 204 -12.61 19.06 -33.38
N PHE A 205 -12.32 19.56 -32.18
CA PHE A 205 -11.01 19.47 -31.54
C PHE A 205 -11.06 18.60 -30.30
N PHE A 206 -9.94 17.97 -29.97
CA PHE A 206 -9.81 17.00 -28.89
C PHE A 206 -8.46 17.15 -28.18
N THR A 207 -8.45 16.88 -26.88
CA THR A 207 -7.28 17.02 -25.99
C THR A 207 -6.29 15.88 -26.07
N SER A 208 -6.62 14.78 -26.75
CA SER A 208 -5.75 13.60 -26.85
C SER A 208 -5.90 12.91 -28.20
N LEU A 209 -4.87 12.14 -28.58
CA LEU A 209 -4.86 11.34 -29.78
C LEU A 209 -5.89 10.21 -29.70
N GLY A 210 -6.42 9.79 -30.84
CA GLY A 210 -7.34 8.66 -30.87
C GLY A 210 -8.21 8.63 -32.12
N LEU A 211 -9.38 8.00 -31.95
CA LEU A 211 -10.41 7.94 -32.99
C LEU A 211 -11.53 8.88 -32.61
N HIS A 212 -12.07 9.60 -33.60
CA HIS A 212 -13.25 10.43 -33.42
C HIS A 212 -14.40 9.60 -32.85
N PRO A 213 -15.08 10.06 -31.79
CA PRO A 213 -16.09 9.29 -31.09
C PRO A 213 -17.26 8.89 -31.99
N GLU A 214 -17.69 9.81 -32.87
CA GLU A 214 -18.81 9.58 -33.80
C GLU A 214 -18.44 8.87 -35.12
N THR A 215 -17.33 9.24 -35.76
CA THR A 215 -16.97 8.74 -37.10
C THR A 215 -15.99 7.57 -37.09
N GLY A 216 -15.33 7.31 -35.96
CA GLY A 216 -14.31 6.26 -35.84
C GLY A 216 -13.02 6.53 -36.61
N LYS A 217 -12.87 7.69 -37.26
CA LYS A 217 -11.68 8.06 -38.02
C LYS A 217 -10.57 8.54 -37.09
N THR A 218 -9.32 8.25 -37.45
CA THR A 218 -8.14 8.74 -36.70
C THR A 218 -8.09 10.26 -36.69
N LEU A 219 -7.92 10.83 -35.51
CA LEU A 219 -7.71 12.26 -35.34
C LEU A 219 -6.34 12.67 -35.85
N LYS A 220 -6.25 13.88 -36.39
CA LYS A 220 -5.01 14.46 -36.91
C LYS A 220 -4.40 15.38 -35.87
N LYS A 221 -3.08 15.35 -35.76
CA LYS A 221 -2.30 16.30 -34.95
C LYS A 221 -2.57 17.73 -35.41
N ILE A 222 -2.68 18.67 -34.48
CA ILE A 222 -2.81 20.09 -34.82
C ILE A 222 -1.54 20.59 -35.54
N THR A 223 -1.70 21.57 -36.41
CA THR A 223 -0.60 22.25 -37.11
C THR A 223 -0.81 23.75 -37.12
N ASP A 224 0.26 24.53 -37.28
CA ASP A 224 0.20 26.00 -37.32
C ASP A 224 -0.81 26.51 -38.35
N HIS A 225 -0.83 25.89 -39.54
CA HIS A 225 -1.80 26.24 -40.58
C HIS A 225 -3.25 26.02 -40.12
N MET A 226 -3.52 24.92 -39.40
CA MET A 226 -4.85 24.64 -38.89
C MET A 226 -5.25 25.62 -37.79
N ILE A 227 -4.32 26.01 -36.93
CA ILE A 227 -4.54 27.01 -35.87
C ILE A 227 -4.90 28.35 -36.53
N LYS A 228 -4.07 28.83 -37.46
CA LYS A 228 -4.29 30.07 -38.23
C LYS A 228 -5.63 30.10 -38.93
N LYS A 229 -6.01 28.98 -39.56
CA LYS A 229 -7.21 28.93 -40.39
C LYS A 229 -8.50 28.79 -39.61
N TYR A 230 -8.49 28.12 -38.46
CA TYR A 230 -9.72 27.69 -37.79
C TYR A 230 -9.85 28.13 -36.32
N ILE A 231 -8.79 28.64 -35.69
CA ILE A 231 -8.78 28.97 -34.27
C ILE A 231 -8.35 30.42 -34.03
N CYS A 232 -7.14 30.79 -34.48
CA CYS A 232 -6.55 32.09 -34.24
C CYS A 232 -5.78 32.58 -35.48
N PRO A 233 -6.36 33.47 -36.31
CA PRO A 233 -5.71 33.99 -37.51
C PRO A 233 -4.34 34.64 -37.29
N ASP A 234 -4.11 35.19 -36.11
CA ASP A 234 -2.90 35.94 -35.75
C ASP A 234 -1.80 35.10 -35.05
N TYR A 235 -1.94 33.76 -35.04
CA TYR A 235 -1.00 32.83 -34.39
C TYR A 235 0.44 32.87 -34.93
#